data_AF-A0A3C1S5P8-F1
#
_entry.id   AF-A0A3C1S5P8-F1
#
_cell.length_a   1.000
_cell.length_b   1.000
_cell.length_c   1.000
_cell.angle_alpha   90.00
_cell.angle_beta   90.00
_cell.angle_gamma   90.00
#
_symmetry.space_group_name_H-M   'P 1'
#
loop_
_entity.id
_entity.type
_entity.pdbx_description
1 polymer ?
#
loop_
_entity_poly.entity_id
_entity_poly.type
_entity_poly.pdbx_seq_one_letter_code
_entity_poly.pdbx_strand_id
1 'polypeptide(L)'
;MQENALEKITAIKACRQGMMIYLKKDIYLGRSLDLYGEFSEGEIAVFSQLIRPGDVVVEAGANIGAHTVFFAKAVGDAGMVIAYEPLRFIHQMLCANIALNDLTNVHARHAALGESSGQIAVHTPDYRSESSFGSFSIGSGNETVLLETIDSLNLQTLRFIKIDVEGMEANVIRGA
;
A
#
# COMPACT_ATOMS: atom_id res chain seq x y z
N MET A 1 -26.45 -31.67 -2.99
CA MET A 1 -25.90 -30.69 -2.03
C MET A 1 -25.10 -29.70 -2.86
N GLN A 2 -25.60 -28.46 -3.02
CA GLN A 2 -24.84 -27.40 -3.67
C GLN A 2 -23.67 -27.04 -2.75
N GLU A 3 -22.44 -27.27 -3.21
CA GLU A 3 -21.26 -26.64 -2.62
C GLU A 3 -21.49 -25.14 -2.64
N ASN A 4 -21.64 -24.56 -1.45
CA ASN A 4 -21.70 -23.12 -1.25
C ASN A 4 -20.28 -22.60 -1.48
N ALA A 5 -19.87 -22.47 -2.75
CA ALA A 5 -18.58 -21.91 -3.11
C ALA A 5 -18.50 -20.51 -2.50
N LEU A 6 -17.65 -20.34 -1.48
CA LEU A 6 -17.43 -19.06 -0.82
C LEU A 6 -17.18 -18.00 -1.90
N GLU A 7 -18.02 -16.98 -1.92
CA GLU A 7 -17.94 -15.92 -2.92
C GLU A 7 -16.53 -15.31 -2.92
N LYS A 8 -15.93 -15.19 -4.11
CA LYS A 8 -14.59 -14.63 -4.27
C LYS A 8 -14.61 -13.13 -3.97
N ILE A 9 -13.91 -12.73 -2.92
CA ILE A 9 -13.83 -11.35 -2.44
C ILE A 9 -12.95 -10.43 -3.31
N THR A 10 -12.04 -11.01 -4.10
CA THR A 10 -11.15 -10.26 -5.00
C THR A 10 -11.62 -10.30 -6.44
N ALA A 11 -11.30 -9.23 -7.18
CA ALA A 11 -11.40 -9.14 -8.63
C ALA A 11 -10.05 -8.71 -9.21
N ILE A 12 -9.90 -8.85 -10.53
CA ILE A 12 -8.68 -8.53 -11.26
C ILE A 12 -9.07 -7.70 -12.49
N LYS A 13 -8.45 -6.54 -12.70
CA LYS A 13 -8.77 -5.64 -13.83
C LYS A 13 -7.55 -4.89 -14.37
N ALA A 14 -7.44 -4.81 -15.69
CA ALA A 14 -6.47 -3.96 -16.36
C ALA A 14 -6.85 -2.49 -16.10
N CYS A 15 -6.01 -1.82 -15.32
CA CYS A 15 -6.18 -0.42 -14.91
C CYS A 15 -5.12 0.45 -15.59
N ARG A 16 -5.28 1.78 -15.51
CA ARG A 16 -4.40 2.75 -16.17
C ARG A 16 -2.92 2.55 -15.78
N GLN A 17 -2.66 2.34 -14.50
CA GLN A 17 -1.29 2.14 -14.00
C GLN A 17 -0.78 0.72 -14.20
N GLY A 18 -1.63 -0.25 -14.51
CA GLY A 18 -1.23 -1.64 -14.60
C GLY A 18 -2.31 -2.64 -14.23
N MET A 19 -1.90 -3.89 -14.10
CA MET A 19 -2.79 -5.00 -13.80
C MET A 19 -3.00 -5.08 -12.28
N MET A 20 -4.22 -4.86 -11.79
CA MET A 20 -4.54 -4.78 -10.37
C MET A 20 -5.53 -5.86 -9.92
N ILE A 21 -5.19 -6.57 -8.85
CA ILE A 21 -6.10 -7.31 -7.97
C ILE A 21 -6.62 -6.35 -6.90
N TYR A 22 -7.93 -6.32 -6.70
CA TYR A 22 -8.58 -5.44 -5.72
C TYR A 22 -9.73 -6.13 -4.99
N LEU A 23 -10.16 -5.56 -3.86
CA LEU A 23 -11.29 -6.03 -3.09
C LEU A 23 -12.60 -5.48 -3.66
N LYS A 24 -13.55 -6.37 -3.96
CA LYS A 24 -14.86 -5.99 -4.54
C LYS A 24 -15.73 -5.16 -3.59
N LYS A 25 -15.51 -5.32 -2.29
CA LYS A 25 -16.28 -4.67 -1.22
C LYS A 25 -15.59 -3.42 -0.66
N ASP A 26 -14.46 -3.02 -1.24
CA ASP A 26 -13.83 -1.75 -0.91
C ASP A 26 -14.62 -0.61 -1.56
N ILE A 27 -15.19 0.26 -0.74
CA ILE A 27 -16.10 1.31 -1.21
C ILE A 27 -15.38 2.50 -1.85
N TYR A 28 -14.05 2.60 -1.71
CA TYR A 28 -13.24 3.70 -2.24
C TYR A 28 -12.27 3.20 -3.31
N LEU A 29 -11.18 2.54 -2.91
CA LEU A 29 -10.11 2.16 -3.81
C LEU A 29 -10.58 1.07 -4.77
N GLY A 30 -11.11 -0.04 -4.24
CA GLY A 30 -11.58 -1.14 -5.07
C GLY A 30 -12.72 -0.72 -6.00
N ARG A 31 -13.68 0.07 -5.49
CA ARG A 31 -14.75 0.67 -6.31
C ARG A 31 -14.21 1.59 -7.41
N SER A 32 -13.19 2.40 -7.13
CA SER A 32 -12.58 3.28 -8.13
C SER A 32 -11.92 2.47 -9.25
N LEU A 33 -11.18 1.41 -8.91
CA LEU A 33 -10.60 0.51 -9.91
C LEU A 33 -11.70 -0.20 -10.72
N ASP A 34 -12.76 -0.67 -10.06
CA ASP A 34 -13.88 -1.36 -10.70
C ASP A 34 -14.63 -0.47 -11.70
N LEU A 35 -14.93 0.77 -11.33
CA LEU A 35 -15.71 1.70 -12.16
C LEU A 35 -14.86 2.42 -13.21
N TYR A 36 -13.69 2.92 -12.81
CA TYR A 36 -12.89 3.85 -13.62
C TYR A 36 -11.60 3.24 -14.15
N GLY A 37 -11.14 2.13 -13.56
CA GLY A 37 -9.84 1.53 -13.90
C GLY A 37 -8.66 2.38 -13.44
N GLU A 38 -8.85 3.23 -12.44
CA GLU A 38 -7.83 4.11 -11.86
C GLU A 38 -8.13 4.36 -10.38
N PHE A 39 -7.15 4.90 -9.66
CA PHE A 39 -7.33 5.42 -8.30
C PHE A 39 -6.49 6.69 -8.16
N SER A 40 -7.14 7.77 -7.72
CA SER A 40 -6.52 9.04 -7.35
C SER A 40 -5.51 9.60 -8.38
N GLU A 41 -5.89 9.66 -9.66
CA GLU A 41 -4.96 10.12 -10.71
C GLU A 41 -4.56 11.60 -10.58
N GLY A 42 -5.34 12.40 -9.84
CA GLY A 42 -4.93 13.74 -9.44
C GLY A 42 -3.68 13.74 -8.56
N GLU A 43 -3.55 12.78 -7.63
CA GLU A 43 -2.36 12.62 -6.80
C GLU A 43 -1.18 12.13 -7.64
N ILE A 44 -1.40 11.16 -8.53
CA ILE A 44 -0.39 10.69 -9.48
C ILE A 44 0.14 11.85 -10.34
N ALA A 45 -0.73 12.75 -10.81
CA ALA A 45 -0.32 13.93 -11.56
C ALA A 45 0.60 14.86 -10.74
N VAL A 46 0.39 14.98 -9.43
CA VAL A 46 1.29 15.73 -8.54
C VAL A 46 2.60 14.96 -8.34
N PHE A 47 2.54 13.66 -8.03
CA PHE A 47 3.71 12.82 -7.81
C PHE A 47 4.65 12.78 -9.01
N SER A 48 4.09 12.72 -10.22
CA SER A 48 4.86 12.72 -11.47
C SER A 48 5.74 13.97 -11.66
N GLN A 49 5.38 15.09 -11.01
CA GLN A 49 6.17 16.31 -11.04
C GLN A 49 7.35 16.27 -10.05
N LEU A 50 7.30 15.41 -9.04
CA LEU A 50 8.29 15.33 -7.96
C LEU A 50 9.28 14.17 -8.14
N ILE A 51 8.83 13.04 -8.66
CA ILE A 51 9.60 11.80 -8.77
C ILE A 51 10.36 11.75 -10.09
N ARG A 52 11.59 11.25 -10.04
CA ARG A 52 12.51 11.10 -11.18
C ARG A 52 13.09 9.68 -11.24
N PRO A 53 13.54 9.23 -12.42
CA PRO A 53 14.29 7.99 -12.54
C PRO A 53 15.52 7.98 -11.62
N GLY A 54 15.75 6.87 -10.92
CA GLY A 54 16.83 6.71 -9.95
C GLY A 54 16.49 7.10 -8.52
N ASP A 55 15.32 7.69 -8.27
CA ASP A 55 14.93 8.08 -6.91
C ASP A 55 14.64 6.88 -6.01
N VAL A 56 14.86 7.09 -4.70
CA VAL A 56 14.39 6.21 -3.63
C VAL A 56 13.14 6.84 -3.01
N VAL A 57 12.06 6.05 -2.96
CA VAL A 57 10.75 6.45 -2.43
C VAL A 57 10.36 5.55 -1.27
N VAL A 58 9.86 6.15 -0.19
CA VAL A 58 9.19 5.42 0.89
C VAL A 58 7.69 5.69 0.82
N GLU A 59 6.89 4.64 0.93
CA GLU A 59 5.44 4.72 0.98
C GLU A 59 4.94 4.11 2.28
N ALA A 60 4.41 4.95 3.18
CA ALA A 60 3.74 4.54 4.40
C ALA A 60 2.24 4.42 4.13
N GLY A 61 1.69 3.20 4.29
CA GLY A 61 0.31 2.90 3.92
C GLY A 61 0.17 2.68 2.41
N ALA A 62 0.85 1.66 1.91
CA ALA A 62 0.84 1.30 0.49
C ALA A 62 -0.49 0.65 0.04
N ASN A 63 -1.30 0.17 0.99
CA ASN A 63 -2.56 -0.53 0.71
C ASN A 63 -2.30 -1.66 -0.30
N ILE A 64 -3.18 -1.89 -1.27
CA ILE A 64 -3.00 -2.90 -2.33
C ILE A 64 -2.02 -2.45 -3.44
N GLY A 65 -1.34 -1.31 -3.29
CA GLY A 65 -0.28 -0.87 -4.21
C GLY A 65 -0.73 -0.02 -5.39
N ALA A 66 -1.89 0.65 -5.30
CA ALA A 66 -2.40 1.49 -6.39
C ALA A 66 -1.42 2.62 -6.78
N HIS A 67 -0.77 3.26 -5.82
CA HIS A 67 0.31 4.22 -6.07
C HIS A 67 1.69 3.57 -6.17
N THR A 68 1.94 2.48 -5.42
CA THR A 68 3.22 1.76 -5.47
C THR A 68 3.61 1.35 -6.89
N VAL A 69 2.65 0.86 -7.69
CA VAL A 69 2.89 0.47 -9.09
C VAL A 69 3.33 1.68 -9.93
N PHE A 70 2.72 2.86 -9.72
CA PHE A 70 3.15 4.09 -10.38
C PHE A 70 4.55 4.50 -9.93
N PHE A 71 4.82 4.54 -8.62
CA PHE A 71 6.13 4.91 -8.08
C PHE A 71 7.25 4.02 -8.64
N ALA A 72 7.04 2.71 -8.65
CA ALA A 72 8.00 1.74 -9.15
C ALA A 72 8.36 1.99 -10.63
N LYS A 73 7.36 2.31 -11.46
CA LYS A 73 7.56 2.66 -12.87
C LYS A 73 8.24 4.01 -13.04
N ALA A 74 7.87 4.99 -12.22
CA ALA A 74 8.39 6.36 -12.29
C ALA A 74 9.87 6.46 -11.90
N VAL A 75 10.29 5.73 -10.86
CA VAL A 75 11.70 5.67 -10.44
C VAL A 75 12.55 4.78 -11.35
N GLY A 76 11.93 3.84 -12.07
CA GLY A 76 12.60 2.93 -13.00
C GLY A 76 13.62 2.00 -12.33
N ASP A 77 14.35 1.23 -13.14
CA ASP A 77 15.24 0.15 -12.67
C ASP A 77 16.44 0.63 -11.84
N ALA A 78 16.81 1.90 -11.98
CA ALA A 78 17.89 2.51 -11.19
C ALA A 78 17.41 3.06 -9.84
N GLY A 79 16.09 3.15 -9.63
CA GLY A 79 15.48 3.63 -8.40
C GLY A 79 14.87 2.49 -7.60
N MET A 80 14.22 2.84 -6.49
CA MET A 80 13.68 1.86 -5.56
C MET A 80 12.47 2.41 -4.79
N VAL A 81 11.47 1.56 -4.56
CA VAL A 81 10.33 1.88 -3.68
C VAL A 81 10.32 0.95 -2.47
N ILE A 82 10.20 1.51 -1.27
CA ILE A 82 10.00 0.75 -0.03
C ILE A 82 8.56 1.00 0.43
N ALA A 83 7.71 -0.01 0.29
CA ALA A 83 6.27 0.12 0.47
C ALA A 83 5.82 -0.62 1.74
N TYR A 84 5.30 0.11 2.71
CA TYR A 84 4.85 -0.42 4.00
C TYR A 84 3.34 -0.61 4.02
N GLU A 85 2.90 -1.83 4.31
CA GLU A 85 1.50 -2.18 4.51
C GLU A 85 1.36 -3.17 5.68
N PRO A 86 0.76 -2.76 6.80
CA PRO A 86 0.69 -3.60 7.99
C PRO A 86 -0.50 -4.59 8.04
N LEU A 87 -1.55 -4.45 7.21
CA LEU A 87 -2.61 -5.46 7.16
C LEU A 87 -2.17 -6.64 6.30
N ARG A 88 -1.95 -7.79 6.91
CA ARG A 88 -1.38 -8.99 6.27
C ARG A 88 -2.02 -9.36 4.93
N PHE A 89 -3.35 -9.36 4.84
CA PHE A 89 -4.04 -9.71 3.59
C PHE A 89 -3.90 -8.64 2.51
N ILE A 90 -3.94 -7.36 2.89
CA ILE A 90 -3.70 -6.24 1.98
C ILE A 90 -2.24 -6.23 1.50
N HIS A 91 -1.28 -6.50 2.39
CA HIS A 91 0.13 -6.68 2.04
C HIS A 91 0.34 -7.84 1.05
N GLN A 92 -0.38 -8.96 1.20
CA GLN A 92 -0.33 -10.05 0.23
C GLN A 92 -0.85 -9.62 -1.15
N MET A 93 -1.91 -8.80 -1.18
CA MET A 93 -2.42 -8.21 -2.43
C MET A 93 -1.43 -7.21 -3.04
N LEU A 94 -0.77 -6.38 -2.23
CA LEU A 94 0.33 -5.51 -2.65
C LEU A 94 1.43 -6.32 -3.34
N CYS A 95 1.93 -7.38 -2.70
CA CYS A 95 2.94 -8.26 -3.29
C CYS A 95 2.46 -8.88 -4.61
N ALA A 96 1.20 -9.32 -4.67
CA ALA A 96 0.63 -9.88 -5.89
C ALA A 96 0.55 -8.84 -7.02
N ASN A 97 0.16 -7.60 -6.71
CA ASN A 97 0.09 -6.50 -7.69
C ASN A 97 1.47 -6.05 -8.16
N ILE A 98 2.48 -6.04 -7.28
CA ILE A 98 3.89 -5.83 -7.65
C ILE A 98 4.31 -6.89 -8.66
N ALA A 99 4.07 -8.17 -8.37
CA ALA A 99 4.43 -9.28 -9.24
C ALA A 99 3.66 -9.28 -10.57
N LEU A 100 2.37 -8.95 -10.58
CA LEU A 100 1.54 -8.85 -11.79
C LEU A 100 2.01 -7.76 -12.76
N ASN A 101 2.81 -6.81 -12.29
CA ASN A 101 3.35 -5.71 -13.09
C ASN A 101 4.86 -5.87 -13.35
N ASP A 102 5.43 -7.04 -13.06
CA ASP A 102 6.85 -7.36 -13.25
C ASP A 102 7.81 -6.37 -12.57
N LEU A 103 7.40 -5.83 -11.41
CA LEU A 103 8.15 -4.79 -10.71
C LEU A 103 9.20 -5.42 -9.78
N THR A 104 10.47 -5.35 -10.15
CA THR A 104 11.59 -5.91 -9.37
C THR A 104 12.27 -4.90 -8.45
N ASN A 105 11.89 -3.62 -8.53
CA ASN A 105 12.48 -2.51 -7.78
C ASN A 105 11.61 -2.07 -6.57
N VAL A 106 10.72 -2.94 -6.10
CA VAL A 106 9.86 -2.68 -4.95
C VAL A 106 10.17 -3.63 -3.80
N HIS A 107 10.41 -3.08 -2.62
CA HIS A 107 10.55 -3.81 -1.37
C HIS A 107 9.28 -3.62 -0.53
N ALA A 108 8.34 -4.56 -0.66
CA ALA A 108 7.15 -4.58 0.18
C ALA A 108 7.51 -5.03 1.61
N ARG A 109 6.98 -4.31 2.60
CA ARG A 109 7.22 -4.54 4.03
C ARG A 109 5.88 -4.77 4.73
N HIS A 110 5.73 -5.96 5.32
CA HIS A 110 4.62 -6.27 6.23
C HIS A 110 4.92 -5.68 7.62
N ALA A 111 4.88 -4.36 7.69
CA ALA A 111 5.20 -3.56 8.85
C ALA A 111 4.46 -2.21 8.78
N ALA A 112 4.29 -1.57 9.93
CA ALA A 112 3.88 -0.18 10.03
C ALA A 112 5.12 0.73 10.17
N LEU A 113 4.97 1.99 9.80
CA LEU A 113 5.95 3.04 10.11
C LEU A 113 5.43 3.91 11.26
N GLY A 114 6.32 4.34 12.15
CA GLY A 114 6.00 5.23 13.26
C GLY A 114 7.23 5.86 13.89
N GLU A 115 7.06 6.39 15.11
CA GLU A 115 8.09 7.21 15.77
C GLU A 115 9.19 6.40 16.45
N SER A 116 8.97 5.11 16.70
CA SER A 116 9.95 4.22 17.32
C SER A 116 9.76 2.78 16.86
N SER A 117 10.85 2.02 16.86
CA SER A 117 10.79 0.60 16.52
C SER A 117 10.09 -0.19 17.62
N GLY A 118 9.28 -1.18 17.23
CA GLY A 118 8.57 -2.02 18.18
C GLY A 118 7.52 -2.89 17.50
N GLN A 119 6.37 -3.01 18.16
CA GLN A 119 5.22 -3.72 17.64
C GLN A 119 3.97 -2.88 17.88
N ILE A 120 3.01 -2.98 16.99
CA ILE A 120 1.72 -2.30 17.10
C ILE A 120 0.59 -3.28 16.80
N ALA A 121 -0.54 -3.11 17.50
CA ALA A 121 -1.74 -3.88 17.24
C ALA A 121 -2.55 -3.24 16.10
N VAL A 122 -2.92 -4.03 15.11
CA VAL A 122 -3.74 -3.62 13.97
C VAL A 122 -5.06 -4.40 13.95
N HIS A 123 -6.13 -3.69 13.61
CA HIS A 123 -7.46 -4.29 13.48
C HIS A 123 -7.61 -4.91 12.09
N THR A 124 -7.82 -6.23 12.03
CA THR A 124 -8.13 -6.92 10.77
C THR A 124 -9.62 -6.76 10.45
N PRO A 125 -9.98 -6.06 9.37
CA PRO A 125 -11.38 -5.90 8.97
C PRO A 125 -11.94 -7.20 8.36
N ASP A 126 -13.27 -7.32 8.33
CA ASP A 126 -13.93 -8.36 7.55
C ASP A 126 -13.97 -7.96 6.06
N TYR A 127 -13.09 -8.55 5.25
CA TYR A 127 -13.01 -8.27 3.81
C TYR A 127 -14.25 -8.68 2.99
N ARG A 128 -15.26 -9.30 3.62
CA ARG A 128 -16.54 -9.66 3.01
C ARG A 128 -17.63 -8.60 3.22
N SER A 129 -17.46 -7.71 4.19
CA SER A 129 -18.39 -6.59 4.42
C SER A 129 -17.94 -5.36 3.65
N GLU A 130 -18.86 -4.44 3.37
CA GLU A 130 -18.51 -3.17 2.73
C GLU A 130 -17.77 -2.28 3.74
N SER A 131 -16.55 -1.87 3.38
CA SER A 131 -15.71 -1.05 4.24
C SER A 131 -14.67 -0.26 3.43
N SER A 132 -14.05 0.72 4.08
CA SER A 132 -12.74 1.24 3.65
C SER A 132 -11.67 0.34 4.25
N PHE A 133 -10.92 -0.39 3.43
CA PHE A 133 -9.87 -1.29 3.92
C PHE A 133 -8.51 -0.60 4.09
N GLY A 134 -8.44 0.71 3.83
CA GLY A 134 -7.29 1.56 4.15
C GLY A 134 -7.35 2.21 5.54
N SER A 135 -8.55 2.35 6.13
CA SER A 135 -8.71 3.04 7.42
C SER A 135 -8.24 2.16 8.58
N PHE A 136 -7.14 2.55 9.22
CA PHE A 136 -6.61 1.89 10.41
C PHE A 136 -7.36 2.32 11.68
N SER A 137 -7.81 1.35 12.48
CA SER A 137 -8.22 1.58 13.87
C SER A 137 -7.11 1.08 14.79
N ILE A 138 -6.46 2.00 15.52
CA ILE A 138 -5.31 1.67 16.37
C ILE A 138 -5.75 1.38 17.81
N GLY A 139 -5.02 0.49 18.49
CA GLY A 139 -5.15 0.24 19.92
C GLY A 139 -6.17 -0.83 20.32
N SER A 140 -6.93 -1.37 19.36
CA SER A 140 -7.89 -2.47 19.56
C SER A 140 -7.83 -3.49 18.42
N GLY A 141 -6.60 -3.89 18.08
CA GLY A 141 -6.31 -4.84 17.02
C GLY A 141 -6.32 -6.30 17.46
N ASN A 142 -6.57 -7.20 16.52
CA ASN A 142 -6.50 -8.66 16.70
C ASN A 142 -5.24 -9.27 16.08
N GLU A 143 -4.41 -8.48 15.39
CA GLU A 143 -3.13 -8.88 14.84
C GLU A 143 -2.03 -7.92 15.34
N THR A 144 -0.83 -8.43 15.55
CA THR A 144 0.34 -7.63 15.94
C THR A 144 1.35 -7.66 14.81
N VAL A 145 1.85 -6.48 14.45
CA VAL A 145 2.80 -6.30 13.34
C VAL A 145 4.00 -5.49 13.83
N LEU A 146 5.13 -5.63 13.13
CA LEU A 146 6.31 -4.81 13.39
C LEU A 146 6.01 -3.34 13.14
N LEU A 147 6.56 -2.50 14.02
CA LEU A 147 6.64 -1.06 13.85
C LEU A 147 8.10 -0.70 13.59
N GLU A 148 8.37 -0.02 12.49
CA GLU A 148 9.70 0.45 12.09
C GLU A 148 9.70 1.98 12.01
N THR A 149 10.91 2.56 11.92
CA THR A 149 11.08 3.99 11.65
C THR A 149 11.75 4.16 10.29
N ILE A 150 11.51 5.27 9.61
CA ILE A 150 12.20 5.58 8.35
C ILE A 150 13.71 5.73 8.61
N ASP A 151 14.12 6.34 9.73
CA ASP A 151 15.53 6.44 10.13
C ASP A 151 16.22 5.08 10.23
N SER A 152 15.50 4.05 10.70
CA SER A 152 16.07 2.70 10.85
C SER A 152 16.40 2.02 9.52
N LEU A 153 15.88 2.54 8.39
CA LEU A 153 16.22 2.04 7.06
C LEU A 153 17.66 2.39 6.65
N ASN A 154 18.30 3.35 7.31
CA ASN A 154 19.68 3.78 7.03
C ASN A 154 19.91 4.08 5.54
N LEU A 155 18.94 4.73 4.89
CA LEU A 155 19.00 5.05 3.46
C LEU A 155 20.06 6.11 3.20
N GLN A 156 20.92 5.88 2.21
CA GLN A 156 21.88 6.91 1.76
C GLN A 156 21.19 8.09 1.08
N THR A 157 20.05 7.83 0.44
CA THR A 157 19.24 8.82 -0.26
C THR A 157 17.76 8.48 -0.10
N LEU A 158 16.93 9.49 0.16
CA LEU A 158 15.48 9.40 0.17
C LEU A 158 14.94 10.68 -0.48
N ARG A 159 14.25 10.55 -1.62
CA ARG A 159 13.76 11.71 -2.38
C ARG A 159 12.33 12.09 -2.00
N PHE A 160 11.51 11.08 -1.74
CA PHE A 160 10.08 11.28 -1.56
C PHE A 160 9.52 10.30 -0.54
N ILE A 161 8.62 10.80 0.31
CA ILE A 161 7.86 10.00 1.27
C ILE A 161 6.38 10.28 1.01
N LYS A 162 5.62 9.25 0.68
CA LYS A 162 4.15 9.29 0.72
C LYS A 162 3.70 8.75 2.07
N ILE A 163 2.85 9.51 2.77
CA ILE A 163 2.33 9.12 4.09
C ILE A 163 0.81 9.20 4.05
N ASP A 164 0.17 8.05 4.22
CA ASP A 164 -1.29 7.88 4.19
C ASP A 164 -1.62 6.70 5.11
N VAL A 165 -1.61 6.99 6.41
CA VAL A 165 -1.65 5.98 7.48
C VAL A 165 -2.79 6.26 8.46
N GLU A 166 -3.76 7.06 8.02
CA GLU A 166 -5.06 7.29 8.65
C GLU A 166 -4.94 7.67 10.13
N GLY A 167 -4.19 8.76 10.40
CA GLY A 167 -4.06 9.38 11.72
C GLY A 167 -2.71 9.20 12.41
N MET A 168 -1.78 8.48 11.78
CA MET A 168 -0.41 8.25 12.28
C MET A 168 0.65 9.07 11.56
N GLU A 169 0.27 10.03 10.72
CA GLU A 169 1.19 10.76 9.85
C GLU A 169 2.27 11.47 10.66
N ALA A 170 1.87 12.08 11.78
CA ALA A 170 2.81 12.76 12.68
C ALA A 170 3.81 11.78 13.32
N ASN A 171 3.40 10.55 13.63
CA ASN A 171 4.30 9.54 14.20
C ASN A 171 5.29 9.04 13.14
N VAL A 172 4.84 8.81 11.91
CA VAL A 172 5.74 8.48 10.79
C VAL A 172 6.79 9.58 10.60
N ILE A 173 6.37 10.85 10.59
CA ILE A 173 7.28 12.00 10.46
C ILE A 173 8.29 12.08 11.61
N ARG A 174 7.89 11.74 12.85
CA ARG A 174 8.82 11.75 13.99
C ARG A 174 9.88 10.65 13.93
N GLY A 175 9.66 9.60 13.15
CA GLY A 175 10.61 8.51 12.95
C GLY A 175 11.39 8.64 11.64
N ALA A 176 11.48 9.82 11.04
CA ALA A 176 12.02 10.06 9.70
C ALA A 176 13.02 11.22 9.66
#